data_AF-T0YE94-F1
#
_entry.id   AF-T0YE94-F1
#
_cell.length_a   1.000
_cell.length_b   1.000
_cell.length_c   1.000
_cell.angle_alpha   90.00
_cell.angle_beta   90.00
_cell.angle_gamma   90.00
#
_symmetry.space_group_name_H-M   'P 1'
#
loop_
_entity.id
_entity.type
_entity.pdbx_description
1 polymer ?
#
loop_
_entity_poly.entity_id
_entity_poly.type
_entity_poly.pdbx_seq_one_letter_code
_entity_poly.pdbx_strand_id
1 'polypeptide(L)'
;KPAVAKKKVVAKKKVVAKKKVASKKKAHHAPTFVGVVTAVNRDSSPMTIVASRSLGKKHGDIVFGGDITSHTMVMKGHKHVSAKEIKSGDKVIIHYKASMGTLVVTGVTLR
;
A
#
# COMPACT_ATOMS: atom_id res chain seq x y z
N LYS A 1 43.13 -18.87 -57.95
CA LYS A 1 41.68 -19.13 -57.72
C LYS A 1 41.24 -18.35 -56.48
N PRO A 2 40.54 -17.20 -56.59
CA PRO A 2 40.03 -16.52 -55.42
C PRO A 2 38.65 -17.06 -55.03
N ALA A 3 38.46 -17.26 -53.74
CA ALA A 3 37.25 -17.80 -53.12
C ALA A 3 36.11 -16.77 -53.15
N VAL A 4 35.01 -17.12 -53.81
CA VAL A 4 33.78 -16.33 -53.85
C VAL A 4 32.95 -16.62 -52.60
N ALA A 5 32.83 -15.60 -51.76
CA ALA A 5 31.92 -15.56 -50.62
C ALA A 5 30.46 -15.64 -51.05
N LYS A 6 29.65 -16.48 -50.39
CA LYS A 6 28.19 -16.31 -50.34
C LYS A 6 27.64 -16.51 -48.93
N LYS A 7 27.42 -15.37 -48.26
CA LYS A 7 26.34 -15.02 -47.33
C LYS A 7 25.61 -16.18 -46.64
N LYS A 8 26.01 -16.46 -45.39
CA LYS A 8 25.13 -17.09 -44.41
C LYS A 8 24.30 -15.98 -43.76
N VAL A 9 23.04 -15.85 -44.17
CA VAL A 9 22.08 -14.94 -43.54
C VAL A 9 21.80 -15.48 -42.15
N VAL A 10 22.47 -14.92 -41.15
CA VAL A 10 22.21 -15.20 -39.75
C VAL A 10 20.84 -14.61 -39.44
N ALA A 11 19.83 -15.49 -39.42
CA ALA A 11 18.51 -15.17 -38.92
C ALA A 11 18.67 -14.59 -37.50
N LYS A 12 18.42 -13.29 -37.37
CA LYS A 12 18.38 -12.58 -36.10
C LYS A 12 17.36 -13.30 -35.23
N LYS A 13 17.85 -14.13 -34.30
CA LYS A 13 17.09 -14.65 -33.18
C LYS A 13 16.64 -13.43 -32.40
N LYS A 14 15.42 -12.97 -32.69
CA LYS A 14 14.71 -11.93 -31.96
C LYS A 14 14.57 -12.50 -30.56
N VAL A 15 15.54 -12.18 -29.69
CA VAL A 15 15.42 -12.38 -28.26
C VAL A 15 14.23 -11.50 -27.89
N VAL A 16 13.05 -12.12 -27.89
CA VAL A 16 11.84 -11.53 -27.33
C VAL A 16 12.24 -11.31 -25.89
N ALA A 17 12.65 -10.07 -25.60
CA ALA A 17 12.81 -9.57 -24.27
C ALA A 17 11.59 -10.07 -23.53
N LYS A 18 11.80 -10.97 -22.57
CA LYS A 18 10.80 -11.26 -21.55
C LYS A 18 10.58 -9.93 -20.87
N LYS A 19 9.68 -9.13 -21.45
CA LYS A 19 9.06 -7.98 -20.84
C LYS A 19 8.57 -8.57 -19.53
N LYS A 20 9.26 -8.24 -18.43
CA LYS A 20 8.71 -8.44 -17.10
C LYS A 20 7.38 -7.73 -17.19
N VAL A 21 6.33 -8.50 -17.46
CA VAL A 21 4.97 -8.08 -17.23
C VAL A 21 5.02 -7.90 -15.73
N ALA A 22 5.31 -6.66 -15.31
CA ALA A 22 5.09 -6.25 -13.95
C ALA A 22 3.66 -6.71 -13.71
N SER A 23 3.54 -7.78 -12.93
CA SER A 23 2.26 -8.27 -12.49
C SER A 23 1.66 -7.05 -11.86
N LYS A 24 0.70 -6.43 -12.58
CA LYS A 24 -0.15 -5.38 -12.02
C LYS A 24 -0.80 -6.11 -10.86
N LYS A 25 -0.19 -6.01 -9.67
CA LYS A 25 -0.78 -6.47 -8.43
C LYS A 25 -2.18 -5.89 -8.50
N LYS A 26 -3.19 -6.76 -8.57
CA LYS A 26 -4.59 -6.34 -8.53
C LYS A 26 -4.65 -5.36 -7.38
N ALA A 27 -4.88 -4.08 -7.69
CA ALA A 27 -4.96 -3.05 -6.67
C ALA A 27 -6.07 -3.53 -5.76
N HIS A 28 -5.72 -3.87 -4.51
CA HIS A 28 -6.72 -4.22 -3.53
C HIS A 28 -7.61 -2.99 -3.41
N HIS A 29 -8.80 -3.04 -4.01
CA HIS A 29 -9.84 -2.00 -3.90
C HIS A 29 -10.46 -2.03 -2.49
N ALA A 30 -9.62 -2.06 -1.46
CA ALA A 30 -10.07 -1.81 -0.10
C ALA A 30 -10.43 -0.32 0.00
N PRO A 31 -11.55 0.04 0.64
CA PRO A 31 -11.87 1.43 0.88
C PRO A 31 -10.72 2.13 1.61
N THR A 32 -10.42 3.35 1.15
CA THR A 32 -9.33 4.16 1.68
C THR A 32 -9.86 5.39 2.38
N PHE A 33 -9.25 5.70 3.51
CA PHE A 33 -9.45 6.93 4.25
C PHE A 33 -8.18 7.76 4.19
N VAL A 34 -8.30 9.06 3.95
CA VAL A 34 -7.17 9.99 3.96
C VAL A 34 -7.42 11.04 5.03
N GLY A 35 -6.50 11.14 5.97
CA GLY A 35 -6.66 12.03 7.11
C GLY A 35 -5.40 12.21 7.94
N VAL A 36 -5.58 12.80 9.11
CA VAL A 36 -4.54 13.01 10.12
C VAL A 36 -4.90 12.15 11.33
N VAL A 37 -3.93 11.39 11.84
CA VAL A 37 -4.12 10.63 13.08
C VAL A 37 -4.30 11.61 14.23
N THR A 38 -5.41 11.50 14.97
CA THR A 38 -5.64 12.32 16.17
C THR A 38 -5.21 11.58 17.43
N ALA A 39 -5.46 10.27 17.50
CA ALA A 39 -5.07 9.43 18.63
C ALA A 39 -4.74 7.99 18.19
N VAL A 40 -3.90 7.32 18.96
CA VAL A 40 -3.59 5.90 18.80
C VAL A 40 -3.68 5.23 20.17
N ASN A 41 -4.67 4.38 20.38
CA ASN A 41 -4.77 3.56 21.58
C ASN A 41 -4.09 2.22 21.33
N ARG A 42 -2.95 2.04 21.99
CA ARG A 42 -2.11 0.84 21.88
C ARG A 42 -2.48 -0.23 22.91
N ASP A 43 -3.12 0.20 23.99
CA ASP A 43 -3.50 -0.65 25.11
C ASP A 43 -4.84 -1.36 24.88
N SER A 44 -5.59 -0.97 23.85
CA SER A 44 -6.82 -1.66 23.46
C SER A 44 -6.51 -2.90 22.63
N SER A 45 -7.27 -3.99 22.84
CA SER A 45 -7.23 -5.19 22.00
C SER A 45 -8.60 -5.37 21.32
N PRO A 46 -8.73 -5.12 20.00
CA PRO A 46 -7.68 -4.69 19.07
C PRO A 46 -7.22 -3.25 19.27
N MET A 47 -6.01 -2.92 18.81
CA MET A 47 -5.50 -1.53 18.80
C MET A 47 -6.45 -0.64 17.99
N THR A 48 -6.55 0.64 18.37
CA THR A 48 -7.40 1.58 17.63
C THR A 48 -6.61 2.81 17.19
N ILE A 49 -6.89 3.27 15.96
CA ILE A 49 -6.40 4.54 15.41
C ILE A 49 -7.61 5.43 15.22
N VAL A 50 -7.58 6.62 15.80
CA VAL A 50 -8.54 7.67 15.50
C VAL A 50 -7.89 8.58 14.48
N ALA A 51 -8.59 8.82 13.37
CA ALA A 51 -8.11 9.72 12.33
C ALA A 51 -9.20 10.68 11.89
N SER A 52 -8.83 11.95 11.76
CA SER A 52 -9.70 13.02 11.32
C SER A 52 -9.45 13.35 9.86
N ARG A 53 -10.51 13.67 9.13
CA ARG A 53 -10.42 13.94 7.69
C ARG A 53 -9.82 15.33 7.47
N SER A 54 -8.67 15.40 6.78
CA SER A 54 -7.95 16.68 6.58
C SER A 54 -8.64 17.64 5.60
N LEU A 55 -9.62 17.17 4.81
CA LEU A 55 -10.24 17.94 3.72
C LEU A 55 -11.74 17.64 3.64
N GLY A 56 -12.57 18.64 3.99
CA GLY A 56 -14.02 18.67 3.71
C GLY A 56 -14.86 19.30 4.82
N LYS A 57 -16.04 19.85 4.46
CA LYS A 57 -17.02 20.50 5.35
C LYS A 57 -17.61 19.60 6.47
N LYS A 58 -17.20 18.33 6.53
CA LYS A 58 -17.60 17.37 7.57
C LYS A 58 -16.37 17.12 8.44
N HIS A 59 -16.21 17.95 9.46
CA HIS A 59 -15.35 17.65 10.60
C HIS A 59 -15.90 16.37 11.24
N GLY A 60 -15.06 15.35 11.38
CA GLY A 60 -15.48 14.07 11.90
C GLY A 60 -14.28 13.18 12.14
N ASP A 61 -14.12 12.80 13.39
CA ASP A 61 -13.15 11.80 13.80
C ASP A 61 -13.74 10.42 13.48
N ILE A 62 -12.96 9.62 12.76
CA ILE A 62 -13.32 8.23 12.48
C ILE A 62 -12.41 7.34 13.31
N VAL A 63 -13.04 6.45 14.08
CA VAL A 63 -12.33 5.43 14.85
C VAL A 63 -12.18 4.20 13.96
N PHE A 64 -10.94 3.87 13.65
CA PHE A 64 -10.56 2.64 12.99
C PHE A 64 -10.08 1.65 14.04
N GLY A 65 -10.85 0.59 14.25
CA GLY A 65 -10.52 -0.49 15.18
C GLY A 65 -10.00 -1.69 14.41
N GLY A 66 -8.74 -2.05 14.60
CA GLY A 66 -8.15 -3.17 13.89
C GLY A 66 -6.84 -3.61 14.52
N ASP A 67 -6.51 -4.88 14.35
CA ASP A 67 -5.23 -5.41 14.77
C ASP A 67 -4.09 -4.78 13.92
N ILE A 68 -3.53 -3.66 14.39
CA ILE A 68 -2.40 -2.96 13.78
C ILE A 68 -1.08 -3.64 14.20
N THR A 69 -1.06 -4.96 14.42
CA THR A 69 0.17 -5.69 14.74
C THR A 69 0.62 -6.54 13.56
N SER A 70 -0.08 -7.65 13.29
CA SER A 70 0.43 -8.72 12.44
C SER A 70 -0.22 -8.75 11.06
N HIS A 71 -1.46 -8.27 10.98
CA HIS A 71 -2.29 -8.34 9.77
C HIS A 71 -2.39 -7.01 9.03
N THR A 72 -1.73 -5.97 9.54
CA THR A 72 -1.78 -4.62 8.97
C THR A 72 -0.44 -4.26 8.33
N MET A 73 -0.48 -3.90 7.04
CA MET A 73 0.70 -3.45 6.32
C MET A 73 0.94 -1.96 6.59
N VAL A 74 1.99 -1.60 7.32
CA VAL A 74 2.31 -0.19 7.58
C VAL A 74 3.48 0.24 6.68
N MET A 75 3.23 1.25 5.86
CA MET A 75 4.19 1.80 4.92
C MET A 75 4.51 3.24 5.25
N LYS A 76 5.77 3.63 5.08
CA LYS A 76 6.22 5.02 5.04
C LYS A 76 6.93 5.25 3.72
N GLY A 77 6.29 5.98 2.82
CA GLY A 77 6.72 6.05 1.42
C GLY A 77 6.77 4.64 0.79
N HIS A 78 7.98 4.17 0.45
CA HIS A 78 8.20 2.85 -0.17
C HIS A 78 8.73 1.77 0.80
N LYS A 79 8.91 2.11 2.09
CA LYS A 79 9.45 1.19 3.10
C LYS A 79 8.34 0.66 3.98
N HIS A 80 8.43 -0.63 4.33
CA HIS A 80 7.59 -1.21 5.37
C HIS A 80 8.14 -0.79 6.74
N VAL A 81 7.27 -0.32 7.62
CA VAL A 81 7.63 0.17 8.96
C VAL A 81 6.78 -0.52 10.02
N SER A 82 7.15 -0.34 11.28
CA SER A 82 6.35 -0.84 12.40
C SER A 82 5.13 0.06 12.64
N ALA A 83 4.03 -0.54 13.08
CA ALA A 83 2.87 0.18 13.59
C ALA A 83 3.17 1.15 14.74
N LYS A 84 4.25 0.91 15.50
CA LYS A 84 4.72 1.81 16.56
C LYS A 84 5.17 3.18 16.02
N GLU A 85 5.48 3.28 14.73
CA GLU A 85 5.90 4.53 14.10
C GLU A 85 4.73 5.47 13.82
N ILE A 86 3.48 4.98 13.84
CA ILE A 86 2.28 5.80 13.70
C ILE A 86 2.10 6.65 14.96
N LYS A 87 2.05 7.97 14.77
CA LYS A 87 1.85 8.96 15.85
C LYS A 87 0.69 9.89 15.54
N SER A 88 0.14 10.50 16.59
CA SER A 88 -0.79 11.62 16.47
C SER A 88 -0.13 12.77 15.71
N GLY A 89 -0.86 13.37 14.77
CA GLY A 89 -0.40 14.41 13.86
C GLY A 89 0.07 13.90 12.50
N ASP A 90 0.28 12.59 12.33
CA ASP A 90 0.73 12.03 11.06
C ASP A 90 -0.38 12.04 10.00
N LYS A 91 -0.04 12.44 8.78
CA LYS A 91 -0.92 12.30 7.61
C LYS A 91 -0.87 10.86 7.13
N VAL A 92 -2.03 10.21 7.09
CA VAL A 92 -2.15 8.79 6.76
C VAL A 92 -3.17 8.53 5.68
N ILE A 93 -2.90 7.49 4.89
CA ILE A 93 -3.87 6.80 4.05
C ILE A 93 -4.13 5.46 4.71
N ILE A 94 -5.33 5.27 5.25
CA ILE A 94 -5.75 4.05 5.93
C ILE A 94 -6.57 3.23 4.93
N HIS A 95 -6.10 2.04 4.62
CA HIS A 95 -6.88 1.00 3.95
C HIS A 95 -7.61 0.21 5.03
N TYR A 96 -8.91 0.04 4.89
CA TYR A 96 -9.74 -0.65 5.88
C TYR A 96 -10.75 -1.57 5.22
N LYS A 97 -11.38 -2.42 6.02
CA LYS A 97 -12.55 -3.22 5.66
C LYS A 97 -13.59 -3.10 6.77
N ALA A 98 -14.86 -3.01 6.40
CA ALA A 98 -15.93 -3.13 7.38
C ALA A 98 -16.09 -4.60 7.78
N SER A 99 -16.06 -4.89 9.08
CA SER A 99 -16.25 -6.24 9.62
C SER A 99 -16.99 -6.16 10.95
N MET A 100 -18.12 -6.86 11.06
CA MET A 100 -18.93 -6.93 12.30
C MET A 100 -19.23 -5.55 12.94
N GLY A 101 -19.54 -4.54 12.12
CA GLY A 101 -19.81 -3.18 12.61
C GLY A 101 -18.57 -2.35 12.99
N THR A 102 -17.36 -2.88 12.81
CA THR A 102 -16.09 -2.19 13.06
C THR A 102 -15.28 -1.97 11.78
N LEU A 103 -14.44 -0.94 11.77
CA LEU A 103 -13.55 -0.63 10.64
C LEU A 103 -12.16 -1.20 10.90
N VAL A 104 -11.92 -2.39 10.36
CA VAL A 104 -10.65 -3.12 10.52
C VAL A 104 -9.62 -2.58 9.54
N VAL A 105 -8.54 -2.03 10.09
CA VAL A 105 -7.39 -1.58 9.32
C VAL A 105 -6.72 -2.79 8.64
N THR A 106 -6.44 -2.66 7.34
CA THR A 106 -5.71 -3.66 6.54
C THR A 106 -4.37 -3.12 6.06
N GLY A 107 -4.22 -1.80 5.98
CA GLY A 107 -2.94 -1.16 5.69
C GLY A 107 -2.96 0.33 6.05
N VAL A 108 -1.79 0.86 6.38
CA VAL A 108 -1.61 2.28 6.69
C VAL A 108 -0.43 2.78 5.87
N THR A 109 -0.61 3.85 5.11
CA THR A 109 0.49 4.55 4.43
C THR A 109 0.67 5.91 5.06
N LEU A 110 1.81 6.12 5.72
CA LEU A 110 2.28 7.40 6.21
C LEU A 110 2.76 8.24 5.03
N ARG A 111 2.25 9.48 4.93
CA ARG A 111 2.63 10.48 3.93
C ARG A 111 3.73 11.39 4.42
#